data_AF-A0A2V5UIC1-F1
#
_entry.id   AF-A0A2V5UIC1-F1
#
_cell.length_a   1.000
_cell.length_b   1.000
_cell.length_c   1.000
_cell.angle_alpha   90.00
_cell.angle_beta   90.00
_cell.angle_gamma   90.00
#
_symmetry.space_group_name_H-M   'P 1'
#
loop_
_entity.id
_entity.type
_entity.pdbx_description
1 polymer ?
#
loop_
_entity_poly.entity_id
_entity_poly.type
_entity_poly.pdbx_seq_one_letter_code
_entity_poly.pdbx_strand_id
1 'polypeptide(L)'
;MNIIFEWLPQIKPSMRAAAEMKIRNDIHESDDFKPCHTGPISVSILSSDPLEVSIKGSMTCKCGKMPASFNGSSDGSTLNYVF
;
A
#
# COMPACT_ATOMS: atom_id res chain seq x y z
N MET A 1 -2.83 11.82 -7.47
CA MET A 1 -3.39 10.56 -8.00
C MET A 1 -4.44 10.02 -7.04
N ASN A 2 -5.52 9.38 -7.50
CA ASN A 2 -6.50 8.78 -6.58
C ASN A 2 -6.04 7.37 -6.16
N ILE A 3 -6.11 7.07 -4.86
CA ILE A 3 -5.66 5.78 -4.30
C ILE A 3 -6.75 5.22 -3.40
N ILE A 4 -7.14 3.98 -3.71
CA ILE A 4 -8.18 3.21 -3.03
C ILE A 4 -7.49 2.14 -2.20
N PHE A 5 -7.76 2.12 -0.90
CA PHE A 5 -7.17 1.16 0.03
C PHE A 5 -8.15 0.02 0.33
N GLU A 6 -7.68 -1.21 0.16
CA GLU A 6 -8.43 -2.42 0.44
C GLU A 6 -7.70 -3.21 1.52
N TRP A 7 -8.18 -3.07 2.76
CA TRP A 7 -7.63 -3.77 3.92
C TRP A 7 -8.29 -5.13 4.09
N LEU A 8 -7.49 -6.19 4.14
CA LEU A 8 -7.99 -7.49 4.57
C LEU A 8 -8.42 -7.42 6.06
N PRO A 9 -9.47 -8.15 6.45
CA PRO A 9 -10.23 -7.91 7.70
C PRO A 9 -9.42 -8.06 8.99
N GLN A 10 -8.24 -8.65 8.92
CA GLN A 10 -7.37 -8.95 10.06
C GLN A 10 -6.54 -7.77 10.58
N ILE A 11 -6.65 -6.56 10.01
CA ILE A 11 -5.89 -5.38 10.48
C ILE A 11 -6.74 -4.39 11.29
N LYS A 12 -6.29 -4.03 12.49
CA LYS A 12 -6.88 -3.01 13.38
C LYS A 12 -7.04 -1.64 12.70
N PRO A 13 -8.22 -0.98 12.79
CA PRO A 13 -8.46 0.33 12.19
C PRO A 13 -7.45 1.42 12.56
N SER A 14 -6.94 1.41 13.80
CA SER A 14 -5.97 2.40 14.29
C SER A 14 -4.64 2.39 13.53
N MET A 15 -4.21 1.23 13.01
CA MET A 15 -2.97 1.09 12.24
C MET A 15 -3.16 1.50 10.77
N ARG A 16 -4.40 1.50 10.28
CA ARG A 16 -4.71 1.77 8.88
C ARG A 16 -4.35 3.20 8.47
N ALA A 17 -4.72 4.18 9.29
CA ALA A 17 -4.54 5.60 8.95
C ALA A 17 -3.06 5.98 8.76
N ALA A 18 -2.17 5.50 9.63
CA ALA A 18 -0.73 5.80 9.55
C ALA A 18 -0.08 5.18 8.31
N ALA A 19 -0.37 3.90 8.05
CA ALA A 19 0.10 3.20 6.87
C ALA A 19 -0.45 3.82 5.55
N GLU A 20 -1.74 4.16 5.51
CA GLU A 20 -2.33 4.81 4.33
C GLU A 20 -1.69 6.16 4.04
N MET A 21 -1.47 6.98 5.06
CA MET A 21 -0.81 8.28 4.92
C MET A 21 0.62 8.11 4.40
N LYS A 22 1.39 7.17 4.96
CA LYS A 22 2.74 6.87 4.50
C LYS A 22 2.75 6.43 3.03
N ILE A 23 1.92 5.46 2.67
CA ILE A 23 1.84 4.95 1.30
C ILE A 23 1.47 6.07 0.31
N ARG A 24 0.53 6.96 0.68
CA ARG A 24 0.16 8.12 -0.15
C ARG A 24 1.32 9.08 -0.36
N ASN A 25 2.15 9.31 0.66
CA ASN A 25 3.32 10.19 0.56
C ASN A 25 4.40 9.55 -0.31
N ASP A 26 4.76 8.29 -0.01
CA ASP A 26 5.82 7.57 -0.71
C ASP A 26 5.53 7.43 -2.21
N ILE A 27 4.28 7.19 -2.59
CA ILE A 27 3.87 7.13 -4.00
C ILE A 27 3.90 8.51 -4.69
N HIS A 28 3.52 9.59 -3.99
CA HIS A 28 3.57 10.93 -4.58
C HIS A 28 5.00 11.45 -4.71
N GLU A 29 5.91 11.04 -3.82
CA GLU A 29 7.32 11.42 -3.84
C GLU A 29 8.18 10.51 -4.74
N SER A 30 7.69 9.33 -5.10
CA SER A 30 8.41 8.37 -5.95
C SER A 30 8.23 8.67 -7.44
N ASP A 31 9.32 9.05 -8.10
CA ASP A 31 9.41 9.12 -9.57
C ASP A 31 9.33 7.75 -10.25
N ASP A 32 9.60 6.66 -9.52
CA ASP A 32 9.62 5.29 -10.03
C ASP A 32 8.22 4.68 -10.14
N PHE A 33 7.25 5.16 -9.36
CA PHE A 33 5.89 4.65 -9.42
C PHE A 33 5.12 5.24 -10.61
N LYS A 34 5.04 4.47 -11.71
CA LYS A 34 4.33 4.87 -12.93
C LYS A 34 3.19 3.91 -13.27
N PRO A 35 1.93 4.26 -12.98
CA PRO A 35 0.80 3.41 -13.35
C PRO A 35 0.58 3.36 -14.87
N CYS A 36 0.16 2.19 -15.38
CA CYS A 36 -0.13 1.96 -16.81
C CYS A 36 -1.16 2.93 -17.40
N HIS A 37 -2.09 3.43 -16.58
CA HIS A 37 -3.19 4.28 -17.02
C HIS A 37 -3.48 5.38 -16.02
N THR A 38 -4.04 6.48 -16.52
CA THR A 38 -4.68 7.50 -15.71
C THR A 38 -5.96 6.93 -15.08
N GLY A 39 -6.04 6.97 -13.75
CA GLY A 39 -7.16 6.46 -12.97
C GLY A 39 -6.78 6.13 -11.53
N PRO A 40 -7.71 5.55 -10.75
CA PRO A 40 -7.41 5.11 -9.40
C PRO A 40 -6.44 3.93 -9.38
N ILE A 41 -5.59 3.92 -8.36
CA ILE A 41 -4.75 2.76 -8.00
C ILE A 41 -5.40 2.07 -6.81
N SER A 42 -5.59 0.77 -6.92
CA SER A 42 -6.03 -0.07 -5.81
C SER A 42 -4.80 -0.56 -5.04
N VAL A 43 -4.84 -0.45 -3.71
CA VAL A 43 -3.77 -0.92 -2.82
C VAL A 43 -4.37 -1.93 -1.87
N SER A 44 -4.04 -3.20 -2.09
CA SER A 44 -4.49 -4.30 -1.24
C SER A 44 -3.47 -4.52 -0.12
N ILE A 45 -3.90 -4.52 1.13
CA ILE A 45 -3.01 -4.58 2.30
C ILE A 45 -3.43 -5.71 3.22
N LEU A 46 -2.44 -6.48 3.67
CA LEU A 46 -2.63 -7.55 4.64
C LEU A 46 -1.48 -7.65 5.64
N SER A 47 -1.80 -8.15 6.83
CA SER A 47 -0.81 -8.58 7.81
C SER A 47 -0.66 -10.09 7.70
N SER A 48 0.55 -10.60 7.85
CA SER A 48 0.81 -12.05 7.93
C SER A 48 1.15 -12.51 9.34
N ASP A 49 1.34 -11.58 10.27
CA ASP A 49 1.73 -11.89 11.64
C ASP A 49 0.57 -11.64 12.62
N PRO A 50 0.44 -12.49 13.66
CA PRO A 50 -0.67 -12.43 14.61
C PRO A 50 -0.62 -11.18 15.52
N LEU A 51 0.52 -10.50 15.61
CA LEU A 51 0.67 -9.26 16.36
C LEU A 51 0.35 -8.02 15.51
N GLU A 52 0.13 -8.20 14.21
CA GLU A 52 -0.10 -7.16 13.22
C GLU A 52 0.99 -6.08 13.24
N VAL A 53 2.24 -6.45 13.50
CA VAL A 53 3.39 -5.52 13.50
C VAL A 53 3.98 -5.31 12.12
N SER A 54 3.65 -6.19 11.16
CA SER A 54 4.10 -6.09 9.79
C SER A 54 2.93 -6.13 8.80
N ILE A 55 3.05 -5.34 7.75
CA ILE A 55 2.13 -5.35 6.62
C ILE A 55 2.87 -5.66 5.34
N LYS A 56 2.13 -6.25 4.40
CA LYS A 56 2.52 -6.35 3.00
C LYS A 56 1.33 -6.01 2.13
N GLY A 57 1.61 -5.58 0.92
CA GLY A 57 0.57 -5.21 -0.01
C GLY A 57 1.03 -5.15 -1.45
N SER A 58 0.06 -4.99 -2.32
CA SER A 58 0.26 -4.84 -3.75
C SER A 58 -0.53 -3.64 -4.24
N MET A 59 0.08 -2.89 -5.14
CA MET A 59 -0.55 -1.77 -5.82
C MET A 59 -0.90 -2.23 -7.23
N THR A 60 -2.15 -2.04 -7.60
CA THR A 60 -2.71 -2.48 -8.87
C THR A 60 -3.31 -1.29 -9.57
N CYS A 61 -2.93 -1.06 -10.84
CA CYS A 61 -3.58 -0.04 -11.64
C CYS A 61 -4.98 -0.50 -12.06
N LYS A 62 -5.85 0.41 -12.48
CA LYS A 62 -7.19 0.09 -13.02
C LYS A 62 -7.19 -0.99 -14.12
N CYS A 63 -6.05 -1.19 -14.79
CA CYS A 63 -5.86 -2.20 -15.85
C CYS A 63 -5.62 -3.62 -15.30
N GLY A 64 -5.55 -3.81 -13.99
CA GLY A 64 -5.22 -5.07 -13.33
C GLY A 64 -3.72 -5.39 -13.27
N LYS A 65 -2.86 -4.60 -13.95
CA LYS A 65 -1.41 -4.74 -13.81
C LYS A 65 -0.97 -4.27 -12.43
N MET A 66 -0.04 -5.00 -11.83
CA MET A 66 0.58 -4.69 -10.55
C MET A 66 1.87 -3.89 -10.78
N PRO A 67 1.85 -2.54 -10.70
CA PRO A 67 3.05 -1.70 -10.82
C PRO A 67 3.98 -1.75 -9.60
N ALA A 68 3.53 -2.25 -8.45
CA ALA A 68 4.39 -2.35 -7.27
C ALA A 68 3.86 -3.35 -6.25
N SER A 69 4.77 -3.85 -5.42
CA SER A 69 4.46 -4.55 -4.18
C SER A 69 5.29 -3.97 -3.04
N PHE A 70 4.84 -4.14 -1.80
CA PHE A 70 5.57 -3.64 -0.64
C PHE A 70 5.43 -4.52 0.59
N ASN A 71 6.36 -4.35 1.53
CA ASN A 71 6.29 -4.92 2.86
C ASN A 71 6.99 -4.01 3.88
N GLY A 72 6.62 -4.14 5.16
CA GLY A 72 7.25 -3.37 6.22
C GLY A 72 6.39 -3.30 7.48
N SER A 73 6.61 -2.27 8.30
CA SER A 73 5.94 -2.08 9.58
C SER A 73 4.50 -1.61 9.40
N SER A 74 3.59 -2.13 10.23
CA SER A 74 2.16 -1.80 10.15
C SER A 74 1.80 -0.37 10.54
N ASP A 75 2.66 0.29 11.32
CA ASP A 75 2.56 1.72 11.65
C ASP A 75 3.06 2.63 10.52
N GLY A 76 3.65 2.07 9.45
CA GLY A 76 4.17 2.84 8.33
C GLY A 76 5.55 3.48 8.56
N SER A 77 6.22 3.26 9.70
CA SER A 77 7.58 3.77 9.93
C SER A 77 8.59 3.30 8.88
N THR A 78 8.46 2.05 8.43
CA THR A 78 9.35 1.43 7.44
C THR A 78 8.53 0.69 6.42
N LEU A 79 8.51 1.13 5.16
CA LEU A 79 7.91 0.41 4.03
C LEU A 79 8.95 0.28 2.92
N ASN A 80 9.12 -0.94 2.42
CA ASN A 80 10.02 -1.28 1.33
C ASN A 80 9.20 -1.63 0.09
N TYR A 81 9.48 -0.96 -1.02
CA TYR A 81 8.74 -1.10 -2.28
C TYR A 81 9.58 -1.85 -3.33
N VAL A 82 8.90 -2.64 -4.15
CA VAL A 82 9.44 -3.33 -5.32
C VAL A 82 8.53 -3.00 -6.50
N PHE A 83 9.06 -2.28 -7.48
CA PHE A 83 8.37 -1.83 -8.69
C PHE A 83 8.62 -2.78 -9.87
#